data_AF-A0A117PMM5-F1
#
_entry.id   AF-A0A117PMM5-F1
#
_cell.length_a   1.000
_cell.length_b   1.000
_cell.length_c   1.000
_cell.angle_alpha   90.00
_cell.angle_beta   90.00
_cell.angle_gamma   90.00
#
_symmetry.space_group_name_H-M   'P 1'
#
loop_
_entity.id
_entity.type
_entity.pdbx_description
1 polymer ?
#
loop_
_entity_poly.entity_id
_entity_poly.type
_entity_poly.pdbx_seq_one_letter_code
_entity_poly.pdbx_strand_id
1 'polypeptide(L)' 'MEHDGPADRPLMTMRISRDSGRTWSPVREIWPDDCDVHPWDAIIWPPCACPRHRKGSEINR' A
#
# COMPACT_ATOMS: atom_id res chain seq x y z
N MET A 1 -9.84 -18.16 9.28
CA MET A 1 -10.11 -17.83 10.69
C MET A 1 -11.49 -17.21 10.69
N GLU A 2 -12.46 -17.82 11.37
CA GLU A 2 -13.74 -17.18 11.63
C GLU A 2 -13.54 -16.22 12.80
N HIS A 3 -13.86 -14.97 12.56
CA HIS A 3 -13.81 -13.88 13.51
C HIS A 3 -15.26 -13.73 14.02
N ASP A 4 -15.49 -13.66 15.33
CA ASP A 4 -16.86 -13.72 15.90
C ASP A 4 -16.96 -12.83 17.17
N GLY A 5 -16.58 -11.56 17.04
CA GLY A 5 -16.62 -10.55 18.11
C GLY A 5 -16.61 -9.13 17.58
N PRO A 6 -16.75 -8.05 18.38
CA PRO A 6 -16.76 -6.66 17.88
C PRO A 6 -15.47 -6.19 17.17
N ALA A 7 -14.44 -7.06 17.14
CA ALA A 7 -13.22 -6.96 16.33
C ALA A 7 -13.29 -7.77 15.02
N ASP A 8 -14.45 -8.29 14.65
CA ASP A 8 -14.75 -9.02 13.42
C ASP A 8 -15.17 -8.07 12.30
N ARG A 9 -14.37 -7.03 12.10
CA ARG A 9 -14.51 -6.24 10.89
C ARG A 9 -13.13 -5.80 10.43
N PRO A 10 -12.87 -5.84 9.12
CA PRO A 10 -11.62 -5.36 8.60
C PRO A 10 -11.42 -3.88 8.98
N LEU A 11 -10.18 -3.51 9.29
CA LEU A 11 -9.82 -2.11 9.57
C LEU A 11 -10.12 -1.22 8.36
N MET A 12 -9.86 -1.77 7.17
CA MET A 12 -10.04 -1.09 5.90
C MET A 12 -10.34 -2.11 4.80
N THR A 13 -11.13 -1.68 3.81
CA THR A 13 -11.27 -2.39 2.53
C THR A 13 -10.62 -1.56 1.43
N MET A 14 -9.86 -2.22 0.55
CA MET A 14 -9.17 -1.57 -0.56
C MET A 14 -9.51 -2.22 -1.89
N ARG A 15 -9.55 -1.40 -2.95
CA ARG A 15 -9.61 -1.83 -4.34
C ARG A 15 -8.62 -0.99 -5.14
N ILE A 16 -7.97 -1.59 -6.13
CA ILE A 16 -6.97 -0.92 -6.96
C ILE A 16 -7.48 -0.85 -8.39
N SER A 17 -7.46 0.35 -8.95
CA SER A 17 -7.62 0.58 -10.38
C SER A 17 -6.24 0.76 -11.03
N ARG A 18 -6.06 0.15 -12.20
CA ARG A 18 -4.85 0.33 -13.03
C ARG A 18 -5.11 1.10 -14.34
N ASP A 19 -6.34 1.58 -14.52
CA ASP A 19 -6.83 2.17 -15.77
C ASP A 19 -7.66 3.44 -15.51
N SER A 20 -7.20 4.27 -14.58
CA SER A 20 -7.82 5.57 -14.25
C SER A 20 -9.27 5.47 -13.76
N GLY A 21 -9.57 4.41 -13.02
CA GLY A 21 -10.84 4.20 -12.32
C GLY A 21 -11.90 3.49 -13.16
N ARG A 22 -11.55 3.00 -14.35
CA ARG A 22 -12.49 2.33 -15.26
C ARG A 22 -12.79 0.91 -14.79
N THR A 23 -11.79 0.20 -14.32
CA THR A 23 -11.93 -1.13 -13.72
C THR A 23 -11.24 -1.20 -12.37
N TRP A 24 -11.76 -2.06 -11.51
CA TRP A 24 -11.32 -2.20 -10.13
C TRP A 24 -11.07 -3.66 -9.83
N SER A 25 -9.99 -3.92 -9.09
CA SER A 25 -9.72 -5.25 -8.55
C SER A 25 -10.89 -5.73 -7.65
N PRO A 26 -10.91 -7.03 -7.32
CA PRO A 26 -11.69 -7.54 -6.19
C PRO A 26 -11.38 -6.76 -4.90
N VAL A 27 -12.32 -6.80 -3.96
CA VAL A 27 -12.16 -6.22 -2.62
C VAL A 27 -11.06 -6.97 -1.90
N ARG A 28 -10.09 -6.22 -1.34
CA ARG A 28 -9.12 -6.73 -0.39
C ARG A 28 -9.43 -6.14 0.98
N GLU A 29 -9.63 -7.01 1.95
CA GLU A 29 -9.75 -6.66 3.37
C GLU A 29 -8.36 -6.52 3.98
N ILE A 30 -8.18 -5.51 4.83
CA ILE A 30 -6.94 -5.26 5.57
C ILE A 30 -7.24 -5.44 7.05
N TRP A 31 -6.54 -6.37 7.65
CA TRP A 31 -6.64 -6.75 9.05
C TRP A 31 -5.45 -6.21 9.86
N PRO A 32 -5.55 -6.13 11.20
CA PRO A 32 -4.46 -5.61 12.03
C PRO A 32 -3.13 -6.36 11.87
N ASP A 33 -3.18 -7.65 11.55
CA ASP A 33 -2.05 -8.56 11.34
C ASP A 33 -1.45 -8.48 9.92
N ASP A 34 -2.14 -7.87 8.95
CA ASP A 34 -1.58 -7.64 7.61
C ASP A 34 -0.48 -6.55 7.61
N CYS A 35 -0.39 -5.75 8.67
CA CYS A 35 0.50 -4.60 8.79
C CYS A 35 1.82 -4.94 9.50
N ASP A 36 2.60 -5.87 8.95
CA ASP A 36 3.97 -6.18 9.42
C ASP A 36 5.01 -5.09 9.08
N VAL A 37 4.58 -3.98 8.47
CA VAL A 37 5.48 -2.91 8.05
C VAL A 37 5.59 -1.90 9.19
N HIS A 38 6.74 -1.85 9.87
CA HIS A 38 7.00 -0.78 10.81
C HIS A 38 6.93 0.57 10.08
N PRO A 39 6.23 1.58 10.63
CA PRO A 39 6.05 2.88 9.97
C PRO A 39 7.36 3.56 9.53
N TRP A 40 8.45 3.26 10.24
CA TRP A 40 9.79 3.81 9.96
C TRP A 40 10.50 3.13 8.77
N ASP A 41 10.13 1.90 8.43
CA ASP A 41 10.70 1.15 7.29
C ASP A 41 10.06 1.56 5.96
N ALA A 42 8.87 2.18 6.00
CA ALA A 42 8.09 2.54 4.81
C ALA A 42 8.43 3.93 4.21
N ILE A 43 9.28 4.73 4.85
CA ILE A 43 9.60 6.11 4.44
C ILE A 43 11.06 6.22 3.98
N ILE A 44 11.50 5.36 3.07
CA ILE A 44 12.79 5.55 2.37
C ILE A 44 12.51 6.14 0.99
N TRP A 45 12.97 7.38 0.78
CA TRP A 45 12.94 8.10 -0.49
C TRP A 45 14.25 7.87 -1.27
N PRO A 46 14.26 7.74 -2.62
CA PRO A 46 13.12 7.86 -3.54
C PRO A 46 12.20 6.63 -3.51
N PRO A 47 10.88 6.83 -3.70
CA PRO A 47 9.85 5.82 -3.44
C PRO A 47 9.75 4.81 -4.59
N CYS A 48 10.55 4.98 -5.65
CA CYS A 48 10.67 3.99 -6.72
C CYS A 48 12.01 4.09 -7.45
N ALA A 49 12.65 2.95 -7.65
CA ALA A 49 13.89 2.79 -8.44
C ALA A 49 13.62 2.68 -9.96
N CYS A 50 12.55 3.29 -10.46
CA CYS A 50 12.22 3.20 -11.87
C CYS A 50 13.14 4.11 -12.71
N PRO A 51 13.38 3.78 -14.00
CA PRO A 51 14.27 4.56 -14.86
C PRO A 51 13.94 6.05 -14.97
N ARG A 52 12.67 6.41 -14.73
CA ARG A 52 12.17 7.80 -14.80
C ARG A 52 12.66 8.70 -13.67
N HIS A 53 12.89 8.14 -12.48
CA HIS A 53 13.32 8.90 -11.29
C HIS A 53 14.83 8.79 -11.00
N ARG A 54 15.53 7.85 -11.64
CA ARG A 54 16.99 7.71 -11.55
C ARG A 54 17.77 8.97 -11.96
N LYS A 55 17.18 9.85 -12.78
CA LYS A 55 17.80 11.12 -13.20
C LYS A 55 17.64 12.27 -12.19
N GLY A 56 16.71 12.15 -11.24
CA GLY A 56 16.39 13.22 -10.28
C GLY A 56 17.21 13.22 -8.99
N SER A 57 18.15 12.28 -8.82
CA SER A 57 19.00 12.20 -7.61
C SER A 57 20.31 12.97 -7.73
N GLU A 58 20.59 13.61 -8.87
CA GLU A 58 21.84 14.34 -9.12
C GLU A 58 21.77 15.84 -8.78
N ILE A 59 20.59 16.35 -8.42
CA ILE A 59 20.36 17.78 -8.08
C ILE A 59 20.87 18.20 -6.69
N ASN A 60 21.42 17.27 -5.90
CA ASN A 60 22.09 17.57 -4.63
C ASN A 60 23.49 16.96 -4.62
N ARG A 61 24.36 17.44 -5.51
CA ARG A 61 25.80 17.15 -5.43
C ARG A 61 26.61 18.43 -5.38
#